data_AF-A0A8T5ZMK8-F1
#
_entry.id   AF-A0A8T5ZMK8-F1
#
_cell.length_a   1.000
_cell.length_b   1.000
_cell.length_c   1.000
_cell.angle_alpha   90.00
_cell.angle_beta   90.00
_cell.angle_gamma   90.00
#
_symmetry.space_group_name_H-M   'P 1'
#
loop_
_entity.id
_entity.type
_entity.pdbx_description
1 polymer ?
#
loop_
_entity_poly.entity_id
_entity_poly.type
_entity_poly.pdbx_seq_one_letter_code
_entity_poly.pdbx_strand_id
1 'polypeptide(L)'
;MIKWPWKVQESAHQTALPWQEALSIPLLTGLTEQEQSKLVTLAERFLQQKRLVPLQGFELDSLRSCRIALLFCLPVLELGLEWLDGFHEVLIYPAPFVVDDEWEDDIGLVHNQRIVQSGQSWQQGPIVLNWLDIQDSFDASGFNLIIHEVAHKLDTRNGDRASGVPFI
;
A
#
# COMPACT_ATOMS: atom_id res chain seq x y z
N MET A 1 -13.36 29.50 4.81
CA MET A 1 -12.00 29.27 4.28
C MET A 1 -11.08 28.99 5.45
N ILE A 2 -10.83 27.71 5.75
CA ILE A 2 -9.96 27.31 6.85
C ILE A 2 -8.56 27.13 6.25
N LYS A 3 -7.62 27.98 6.66
CA LYS A 3 -6.19 27.87 6.31
C LYS A 3 -5.52 26.99 7.36
N TRP A 4 -5.02 25.83 6.97
CA TRP A 4 -4.24 24.95 7.83
C TRP A 4 -2.74 25.29 7.69
N PRO A 5 -2.01 25.53 8.79
CA PRO A 5 -0.60 25.87 8.73
C PRO A 5 0.26 24.60 8.73
N TRP A 6 0.92 24.31 7.61
CA TRP A 6 1.94 23.26 7.52
C TRP A 6 3.21 23.76 8.23
N LYS A 7 3.45 23.26 9.43
CA LYS A 7 4.78 23.34 10.04
C LYS A 7 5.50 22.04 9.68
N VAL A 8 6.33 22.11 8.65
CA VAL A 8 7.28 21.03 8.34
C VAL A 8 8.29 21.02 9.47
N GLN A 9 8.24 20.03 10.35
CA GLN A 9 9.34 19.74 11.25
C GLN A 9 10.40 18.98 10.47
N GLU A 10 11.27 19.74 9.80
CA GLU A 10 12.61 19.29 9.43
C GLU A 10 13.43 19.13 10.70
N SER A 11 13.49 17.90 11.24
CA SER A 11 14.61 17.46 12.09
C SER A 11 14.41 16.00 12.50
N ALA A 12 15.01 15.07 11.75
CA ALA A 12 15.36 13.76 12.29
C ALA A 12 16.67 13.32 11.64
N HIS A 13 17.66 13.02 12.49
CA HIS A 13 18.89 12.35 12.10
C HIS A 13 18.59 11.19 11.15
N GLN A 14 19.28 11.13 10.01
CA GLN A 14 19.22 9.99 9.08
C GLN A 14 19.87 8.77 9.74
N THR A 15 19.16 8.14 10.67
CA THR A 15 19.44 6.75 11.03
C THR A 15 19.18 5.93 9.78
N ALA A 16 20.15 5.10 9.38
CA ALA A 16 19.98 4.20 8.26
C ALA A 16 18.73 3.33 8.47
N LEU A 17 17.90 3.21 7.43
CA LEU A 17 16.69 2.40 7.48
C LEU A 17 17.06 0.90 7.67
N PRO A 18 16.27 0.12 8.44
CA PRO A 18 16.61 -1.24 8.83
C PRO A 18 16.30 -2.27 7.71
N TRP A 19 16.85 -2.10 6.51
CA TRP A 19 16.50 -2.90 5.34
C TRP A 19 16.79 -4.40 5.49
N GLN A 20 17.89 -4.78 6.14
CA GLN A 20 18.21 -6.20 6.37
C GLN A 20 17.17 -6.87 7.28
N GLU A 21 16.70 -6.19 8.32
CA GLU A 21 15.65 -6.67 9.21
C GLU A 21 14.26 -6.62 8.55
N ALA A 22 14.05 -5.69 7.63
CA ALA A 22 12.83 -5.62 6.84
C ALA A 22 12.72 -6.80 5.86
N LEU A 23 13.84 -7.21 5.24
CA LEU A 23 13.92 -8.36 4.34
C LEU A 23 13.72 -9.71 5.05
N SER A 24 13.98 -9.79 6.36
CA SER A 24 13.88 -11.03 7.13
C SER A 24 12.43 -11.38 7.51
N ILE A 25 11.59 -11.60 6.49
CA ILE A 25 10.22 -12.10 6.62
C ILE A 25 10.02 -13.34 5.73
N PRO A 26 9.14 -14.30 6.10
CA PRO A 26 8.99 -15.55 5.36
C PRO A 26 8.75 -15.36 3.87
N LEU A 27 7.90 -14.42 3.47
CA LEU A 27 7.55 -14.16 2.07
C LEU A 27 8.76 -13.83 1.19
N LEU A 28 9.79 -13.18 1.72
CA LEU A 28 10.95 -12.70 0.94
C LEU A 28 12.15 -13.66 0.97
N THR A 29 12.06 -14.77 1.72
CA THR A 29 13.16 -15.74 1.91
C THR A 29 13.62 -16.39 0.59
N GLY A 30 12.73 -16.49 -0.40
CA GLY A 30 13.05 -17.09 -1.70
C GLY A 30 13.86 -16.21 -2.65
N LEU A 31 14.05 -14.92 -2.34
CA LEU A 31 14.76 -13.99 -3.20
C LEU A 31 16.28 -14.15 -3.09
N THR A 32 16.96 -14.11 -4.24
CA THR A 32 18.42 -14.01 -4.32
C THR A 32 18.94 -12.69 -3.75
N GLU A 33 20.23 -12.62 -3.39
CA GLU A 33 20.83 -11.36 -2.90
C GLU A 33 20.71 -10.21 -3.90
N GLN A 34 20.79 -10.51 -5.21
CA GLN A 34 20.62 -9.53 -6.27
C GLN A 34 19.18 -9.00 -6.32
N GLU A 35 18.17 -9.87 -6.23
CA GLU A 35 16.77 -9.48 -6.17
C GLU A 35 16.45 -8.69 -4.90
N GLN A 36 16.99 -9.09 -3.74
CA GLN A 36 16.84 -8.35 -2.49
C GLN A 36 17.41 -6.93 -2.60
N SER A 37 18.62 -6.77 -3.17
CA SER A 37 19.25 -5.47 -3.39
C SER A 37 18.45 -4.58 -4.35
N LYS A 38 17.94 -5.18 -5.44
CA LYS A 38 17.06 -4.48 -6.39
C LYS A 38 15.76 -4.05 -5.73
N LEU A 39 15.14 -4.92 -4.94
CA LEU A 39 13.89 -4.67 -4.22
C LEU A 39 14.07 -3.55 -3.19
N VAL A 40 15.16 -3.55 -2.43
CA VAL A 40 15.49 -2.47 -1.48
C VAL A 40 15.66 -1.15 -2.20
N THR A 41 16.39 -1.12 -3.32
CA THR A 41 16.55 0.11 -4.12
C THR A 41 15.21 0.65 -4.61
N LEU A 42 14.29 -0.24 -5.00
CA LEU A 42 12.95 0.15 -5.44
C LEU A 42 12.10 0.67 -4.27
N ALA A 43 12.16 -0.01 -3.11
CA ALA A 43 11.46 0.35 -1.89
C ALA A 43 11.95 1.69 -1.31
N GLU A 44 13.24 2.00 -1.40
CA GLU A 44 13.78 3.32 -1.05
C GLU A 44 13.16 4.43 -1.89
N ARG A 45 13.08 4.24 -3.22
CA ARG A 45 12.42 5.19 -4.12
C ARG A 45 10.93 5.29 -3.84
N PHE A 46 10.27 4.17 -3.52
CA PHE A 46 8.87 4.18 -3.12
C PHE A 46 8.65 5.08 -1.90
N LEU A 47 9.46 4.95 -0.84
CA LEU A 47 9.35 5.78 0.36
C LEU A 47 9.67 7.26 0.11
N GLN A 48 10.44 7.59 -0.94
CA GLN A 48 10.69 8.98 -1.34
C GLN A 48 9.52 9.58 -2.13
N GLN A 49 8.76 8.77 -2.87
CA GLN A 49 7.71 9.23 -3.78
C GLN A 49 6.30 9.10 -3.22
N LYS A 50 6.10 8.20 -2.26
CA LYS A 50 4.78 7.84 -1.73
C LYS A 50 4.72 8.09 -0.23
N ARG A 51 3.56 8.55 0.25
CA ARG A 51 3.35 8.80 1.68
C ARG A 51 2.66 7.62 2.34
N LEU A 52 3.26 7.07 3.39
CA LEU A 52 2.59 6.15 4.31
C LEU A 52 1.94 6.99 5.42
N VAL A 53 0.62 6.97 5.52
CA VAL A 53 -0.17 7.80 6.43
C VAL A 53 -0.83 6.89 7.47
N PRO A 54 -0.25 6.75 8.67
CA PRO A 54 -0.90 6.02 9.74
C PRO A 54 -2.12 6.80 10.26
N LEU A 55 -3.19 6.09 10.56
CA LEU A 55 -4.46 6.66 11.02
C LEU A 55 -4.84 6.12 12.40
N GLN A 56 -5.79 6.79 13.06
CA GLN A 56 -6.35 6.38 14.36
C GLN A 56 -5.31 6.13 15.46
N GLY A 57 -4.22 6.91 15.47
CA GLY A 57 -3.16 6.77 16.46
C GLY A 57 -2.26 5.54 16.28
N PHE A 58 -2.35 4.85 15.14
CA PHE A 58 -1.37 3.83 14.79
C PHE A 58 0.03 4.46 14.66
N GLU A 59 1.03 3.84 15.26
CA GLU A 59 2.42 4.29 15.15
C GLU A 59 3.14 3.49 14.07
N LEU A 60 3.66 4.18 13.05
CA LEU A 60 4.42 3.58 11.98
C LEU A 60 5.92 3.84 12.21
N ASP A 61 6.64 2.81 12.65
CA ASP A 61 8.09 2.86 12.79
C ASP A 61 8.83 2.56 11.47
N SER A 62 10.14 2.78 11.46
CA SER A 62 10.99 2.59 10.27
C SER A 62 10.97 1.16 9.74
N LEU A 63 10.93 0.14 10.61
CA LEU A 63 10.91 -1.26 10.19
C LEU A 63 9.59 -1.59 9.48
N ARG A 64 8.47 -1.14 10.05
CA ARG A 64 7.14 -1.29 9.45
C ARG A 64 7.06 -0.58 8.10
N SER A 65 7.56 0.66 8.02
CA SER A 65 7.62 1.40 6.74
C SER A 65 8.44 0.66 5.68
N CYS A 66 9.61 0.15 6.03
CA CYS A 66 10.45 -0.62 5.11
C CYS A 66 9.74 -1.89 4.62
N ARG A 67 9.12 -2.67 5.51
CA ARG A 67 8.39 -3.88 5.11
C ARG A 67 7.23 -3.58 4.17
N ILE A 68 6.43 -2.57 4.49
CA ILE A 68 5.33 -2.13 3.60
C ILE A 68 5.87 -1.76 2.22
N ALA A 69 6.95 -0.97 2.16
CA ALA A 69 7.55 -0.57 0.88
C ALA A 69 8.09 -1.76 0.07
N LEU A 70 8.73 -2.74 0.72
CA LEU A 70 9.19 -3.98 0.08
C LEU A 70 8.01 -4.75 -0.52
N LEU A 71 6.90 -4.90 0.22
CA LEU A 71 5.72 -5.60 -0.28
C LEU A 71 5.05 -4.88 -1.47
N PHE A 72 4.98 -3.55 -1.45
CA PHE A 72 4.48 -2.78 -2.59
C PHE A 72 5.36 -2.96 -3.85
N CYS A 73 6.67 -3.03 -3.65
CA CYS A 73 7.63 -3.10 -4.73
C CYS A 73 7.80 -4.52 -5.31
N LEU A 74 7.40 -5.56 -4.58
CA LEU A 74 7.61 -6.95 -4.98
C LEU A 74 6.91 -7.31 -6.31
N PRO A 75 5.62 -6.99 -6.54
CA PRO A 75 4.94 -7.32 -7.81
C PRO A 75 5.50 -6.56 -9.01
N VAL A 76 6.14 -5.41 -8.77
CA VAL A 76 6.68 -4.53 -9.81
C VAL A 76 8.20 -4.58 -9.89
N LEU A 77 8.84 -5.56 -9.25
CA LEU A 77 10.30 -5.70 -9.20
C LEU A 77 10.94 -5.70 -10.59
N GLU A 78 10.32 -6.40 -11.55
CA GLU A 78 10.77 -6.47 -12.94
C GLU A 78 10.04 -5.51 -13.89
N LEU A 79 9.03 -4.81 -13.39
CA LEU A 79 8.21 -3.89 -14.19
C LEU A 79 8.67 -2.43 -14.06
N GLY A 80 9.13 -2.02 -12.88
CA GLY A 80 9.51 -0.64 -12.56
C GLY A 80 8.50 0.06 -11.64
N LEU A 81 8.96 1.11 -10.94
CA LEU A 81 8.16 1.80 -9.92
C LEU A 81 7.00 2.61 -10.54
N GLU A 82 7.14 3.04 -11.79
CA GLU A 82 6.14 3.79 -12.57
C GLU A 82 4.81 3.04 -12.69
N TRP A 83 4.81 1.72 -12.51
CA TRP A 83 3.60 0.90 -12.48
C TRP A 83 2.74 1.17 -11.25
N LEU A 84 3.28 1.83 -10.24
CA LEU A 84 2.57 2.27 -9.04
C LEU A 84 2.16 3.75 -9.11
N ASP A 85 2.24 4.44 -10.24
CA ASP A 85 1.93 5.88 -10.33
C ASP A 85 0.45 6.23 -10.11
N GLY A 86 -0.45 5.25 -10.15
CA GLY A 86 -1.89 5.43 -9.93
C GLY A 86 -2.33 5.76 -8.50
N PHE A 87 -1.39 6.04 -7.59
CA PHE A 87 -1.65 6.52 -6.23
C PHE A 87 -0.43 7.24 -5.66
N HIS A 88 -0.65 8.14 -4.70
CA HIS A 88 0.42 8.88 -4.01
C HIS A 88 0.50 8.57 -2.51
N GLU A 89 -0.55 7.97 -1.95
CA GLU A 89 -0.72 7.79 -0.51
C GLU A 89 -1.21 6.38 -0.19
N VAL A 90 -0.74 5.87 0.94
CA VAL A 90 -1.19 4.63 1.55
C VAL A 90 -1.70 4.96 2.95
N LEU A 91 -3.00 4.82 3.16
CA LEU A 91 -3.66 5.01 4.44
C LEU A 91 -3.61 3.71 5.23
N ILE A 92 -3.10 3.75 6.46
CA ILE A 92 -2.90 2.56 7.29
C ILE A 92 -3.70 2.69 8.58
N TYR A 93 -4.77 1.91 8.68
CA TYR A 93 -5.55 1.78 9.90
C TYR A 93 -4.94 0.73 10.84
N PRO A 94 -5.19 0.81 12.15
CA PRO A 94 -4.70 -0.19 13.08
C PRO A 94 -5.37 -1.55 12.87
N ALA A 95 -6.65 -1.59 12.46
CA ALA A 95 -7.45 -2.81 12.31
C ALA A 95 -8.46 -2.68 11.15
N PRO A 96 -9.03 -3.80 10.65
CA PRO A 96 -10.08 -3.77 9.64
C PRO A 96 -11.28 -2.95 10.12
N PHE A 97 -11.92 -2.22 9.22
CA PHE A 97 -13.11 -1.46 9.51
C PHE A 97 -14.19 -1.72 8.46
N VAL A 98 -15.44 -1.58 8.88
CA VAL A 98 -16.60 -1.66 7.98
C VAL A 98 -16.93 -0.24 7.55
N VAL A 99 -16.94 0.01 6.26
CA VAL A 99 -17.49 1.25 5.68
C VAL A 99 -18.91 0.93 5.24
N ASP A 100 -19.85 1.74 5.69
CA ASP A 100 -21.18 1.77 5.09
C ASP A 100 -21.03 2.55 3.77
N ASP A 101 -21.02 1.82 2.65
CA ASP A 101 -21.00 2.43 1.32
C ASP A 101 -22.44 2.65 0.87
N GLU A 102 -22.86 3.92 0.86
CA GLU A 102 -24.16 4.34 0.36
C GLU A 102 -24.00 4.81 -1.08
N TRP A 103 -24.58 4.06 -2.02
CA TRP A 103 -24.67 4.47 -3.42
C TRP A 103 -26.13 4.54 -3.85
N GLU A 104 -26.46 5.63 -4.56
CA GLU A 104 -27.77 5.87 -5.15
C GLU A 104 -27.70 5.45 -6.62
N ASP A 105 -28.59 4.56 -7.03
CA ASP A 105 -28.67 4.12 -8.42
C ASP A 105 -29.38 5.17 -9.31
N ASP A 106 -29.41 4.92 -10.62
CA ASP A 106 -30.02 5.85 -11.61
C ASP A 106 -31.54 6.07 -11.42
N ILE A 107 -32.19 5.34 -10.50
CA ILE A 107 -33.61 5.50 -10.15
C ILE A 107 -33.83 6.06 -8.74
N GLY A 108 -32.76 6.47 -8.05
CA GLY A 108 -32.83 7.12 -6.74
C GLY A 108 -32.94 6.15 -5.54
N LEU A 109 -32.64 4.86 -5.73
CA LEU A 109 -32.65 3.88 -4.66
C LEU A 109 -31.29 3.86 -3.94
N VAL A 110 -31.31 4.24 -2.66
CA VAL A 110 -30.13 4.17 -1.79
C VAL A 110 -29.92 2.70 -1.38
N HIS A 111 -28.83 2.12 -1.88
CA HIS A 111 -28.38 0.79 -1.48
C HIS A 111 -27.33 0.93 -0.38
N ASN A 112 -27.49 0.14 0.69
CA ASN A 112 -26.54 0.10 1.80
C ASN A 112 -25.90 -1.30 1.87
N GLN A 113 -24.63 -1.39 1.51
CA GLN A 113 -23.90 -2.66 1.52
C GLN A 113 -22.85 -2.65 2.64
N ARG A 114 -23.03 -3.51 3.64
CA ARG A 114 -21.99 -3.80 4.64
C ARG A 114 -20.91 -4.67 4.01
N ILE A 115 -19.80 -4.06 3.64
CA ILE A 115 -18.62 -4.77 3.17
C ILE A 115 -17.60 -4.78 4.32
N VAL A 116 -17.12 -5.96 4.71
CA VAL A 116 -15.93 -6.07 5.56
C VAL A 116 -14.74 -5.76 4.66
N GLN A 117 -14.15 -4.57 4.82
CA GLN A 117 -13.18 -4.04 3.86
C GLN A 117 -11.75 -4.40 4.24
N SER A 118 -11.17 -5.33 3.48
CA SER A 118 -9.74 -5.64 3.36
C SER A 118 -8.87 -4.40 3.11
N GLY A 119 -9.29 -3.65 2.09
CA GLY A 119 -8.64 -2.45 1.55
C GLY A 119 -9.53 -1.75 0.51
N GLN A 120 -9.10 -0.59 0.04
CA GLN A 120 -9.75 0.14 -1.06
C GLN A 120 -8.72 0.70 -2.05
N SER A 121 -9.00 0.55 -3.34
CA SER A 121 -8.30 1.19 -4.45
C SER A 121 -9.29 1.98 -5.31
N TRP A 122 -9.42 3.27 -5.05
CA TRP A 122 -10.11 4.21 -5.95
C TRP A 122 -9.27 4.40 -7.22
N GLN A 123 -9.88 4.59 -8.39
CA GLN A 123 -9.18 4.71 -9.69
C GLN A 123 -7.99 5.69 -9.68
N GLN A 124 -8.05 6.76 -8.87
CA GLN A 124 -6.97 7.75 -8.65
C GLN A 124 -6.72 8.04 -7.16
N GLY A 125 -7.38 7.33 -6.24
CA GLY A 125 -7.31 7.61 -4.81
C GLY A 125 -6.28 6.76 -4.06
N PRO A 126 -6.13 7.04 -2.76
CA PRO A 126 -5.14 6.36 -1.93
C PRO A 126 -5.43 4.86 -1.88
N ILE A 127 -4.38 4.09 -1.60
CA ILE A 127 -4.56 2.69 -1.19
C ILE A 127 -4.86 2.69 0.30
N VAL A 128 -5.91 1.97 0.70
CA VAL A 128 -6.30 1.85 2.10
C VAL A 128 -5.99 0.44 2.59
N LEU A 129 -5.30 0.33 3.72
CA LEU A 129 -4.88 -0.92 4.34
C LEU A 129 -5.18 -0.89 5.84
N ASN A 130 -5.13 -2.06 6.47
CA ASN A 130 -5.07 -2.17 7.91
C ASN A 130 -3.86 -2.99 8.38
N TRP A 131 -3.35 -2.69 9.56
CA TRP A 131 -2.11 -3.27 10.06
C TRP A 131 -2.22 -4.76 10.39
N LEU A 132 -3.35 -5.25 10.92
CA LEU A 132 -3.51 -6.69 11.18
C LEU A 132 -3.29 -7.51 9.90
N ASP A 133 -3.95 -7.13 8.81
CA ASP A 133 -3.83 -7.85 7.54
C ASP A 133 -2.46 -7.63 6.88
N ILE A 134 -1.81 -6.48 7.08
CA ILE A 134 -0.42 -6.27 6.66
C ILE A 134 0.52 -7.25 7.38
N GLN A 135 0.30 -7.53 8.68
CA GLN A 135 1.13 -8.48 9.41
C GLN A 135 1.01 -9.89 8.84
N ASP A 136 -0.20 -10.32 8.53
CA ASP A 136 -0.45 -11.63 7.91
C ASP A 136 0.16 -11.73 6.51
N SER A 137 0.34 -10.58 5.83
CA SER A 137 0.98 -10.48 4.51
C SER A 137 2.50 -10.70 4.55
N PHE A 138 3.14 -10.78 5.72
CA PHE A 138 4.57 -11.09 5.83
C PHE A 138 4.87 -12.59 5.68
N ASP A 139 3.86 -13.44 5.92
CA ASP A 139 3.98 -14.88 5.82
C ASP A 139 3.81 -15.38 4.37
N ALA A 140 4.29 -16.60 4.11
CA ALA A 140 4.08 -17.30 2.84
C ALA A 140 2.78 -18.13 2.87
N SER A 141 1.68 -17.55 3.39
CA SER A 141 0.41 -18.24 3.64
C SER A 141 -0.52 -18.30 2.42
N GLY A 142 -0.24 -17.49 1.39
CA GLY A 142 -1.10 -17.26 0.23
C GLY A 142 -2.04 -16.06 0.39
N PHE A 143 -2.17 -15.50 1.59
CA PHE A 143 -2.82 -14.22 1.82
C PHE A 143 -1.79 -13.08 1.75
N ASN A 144 -2.07 -12.05 0.95
CA ASN A 144 -1.27 -10.83 0.93
C ASN A 144 -2.13 -9.63 0.49
N LEU A 145 -2.46 -8.77 1.45
CA LEU A 145 -3.32 -7.61 1.22
C LEU A 145 -2.63 -6.57 0.32
N ILE A 146 -1.33 -6.31 0.52
CA ILE A 146 -0.62 -5.29 -0.26
C ILE A 146 -0.51 -5.71 -1.73
N ILE A 147 -0.14 -6.95 -1.99
CA ILE A 147 -0.06 -7.50 -3.36
C ILE A 147 -1.44 -7.50 -4.02
N HIS A 148 -2.50 -7.82 -3.27
CA HIS A 148 -3.87 -7.76 -3.75
C HIS A 148 -4.25 -6.34 -4.23
N GLU A 149 -4.03 -5.32 -3.41
CA GLU A 149 -4.31 -3.92 -3.78
C GLU A 149 -3.43 -3.44 -4.94
N VAL A 150 -2.15 -3.86 -4.99
CA VAL A 150 -1.26 -3.56 -6.12
C VAL A 150 -1.79 -4.19 -7.40
N ALA A 151 -2.26 -5.44 -7.37
CA ALA A 151 -2.85 -6.09 -8.54
C ALA A 151 -4.07 -5.31 -9.08
N HIS A 152 -4.94 -4.81 -8.19
CA HIS A 152 -6.05 -3.95 -8.59
C HIS A 152 -5.60 -2.64 -9.24
N LYS A 153 -4.54 -2.01 -8.74
CA LYS A 153 -3.95 -0.83 -9.37
C LYS A 153 -3.33 -1.13 -10.73
N LEU A 154 -2.69 -2.28 -10.90
CA LEU A 154 -2.12 -2.70 -12.18
C LEU A 154 -3.21 -2.98 -13.23
N ASP A 155 -4.31 -3.63 -12.84
CA ASP A 155 -5.47 -3.92 -13.70
C ASP A 155 -6.16 -2.63 -14.17
N THR A 156 -6.28 -1.64 -13.30
CA THR A 156 -6.97 -0.37 -13.60
C THR A 156 -6.08 0.73 -14.18
N ARG A 157 -4.77 0.50 -14.34
CA ARG A 157 -3.79 1.54 -14.75
C ARG A 157 -4.12 2.22 -16.09
N ASN A 158 -4.67 1.48 -17.05
CA ASN A 158 -4.92 1.98 -18.42
C ASN A 158 -6.40 1.85 -18.86
N GLY A 159 -7.32 1.60 -17.93
CA GLY A 159 -8.75 1.47 -18.25
C GLY A 159 -9.65 1.69 -17.04
N ASP A 160 -10.85 2.22 -17.29
CA ASP A 160 -11.80 2.58 -16.22
C ASP A 160 -12.39 1.36 -15.46
N ARG A 161 -12.18 0.12 -15.93
CA ARG A 161 -12.79 -1.07 -15.32
C ARG A 161 -11.74 -2.12 -15.01
N ALA A 162 -11.76 -2.58 -13.76
CA ALA A 162 -11.06 -3.79 -13.35
C ALA A 162 -11.63 -4.97 -14.16
N SER A 163 -10.77 -5.65 -14.90
CA SER A 163 -11.13 -6.77 -15.78
C SER A 163 -10.44 -8.07 -15.40
N GLY A 164 -9.51 -8.02 -14.44
CA GLY A 164 -8.60 -9.10 -14.09
C GLY A 164 -7.46 -9.29 -15.11
N VAL A 165 -7.30 -8.38 -16.07
CA VAL A 165 -6.30 -8.46 -17.14
C VAL A 165 -5.49 -7.16 -17.15
N PRO A 166 -4.35 -7.12 -16.43
CA PRO A 166 -3.46 -5.98 -16.49
C PRO A 166 -2.76 -5.93 -17.86
N PHE A 167 -2.47 -4.73 -18.32
CA PHE A 167 -1.72 -4.51 -19.55
C PHE A 167 -0.22 -4.62 -19.24
N ILE A 168 0.36 -5.82 -19.21
CA ILE A 168 1.79 -6.10 -18.96
C ILE A 168 2.50 -6.66 -20.19
#